data_AF-A0A2E4EF67-F1
#
_entry.id   AF-A0A2E4EF67-F1
#
_cell.length_a   1.000
_cell.length_b   1.000
_cell.length_c   1.000
_cell.angle_alpha   90.00
_cell.angle_beta   90.00
_cell.angle_gamma   90.00
#
_symmetry.space_group_name_H-M   'P 1'
#
loop_
_entity.id
_entity.type
_entity.pdbx_description
1 polymer ?
#
loop_
_entity_poly.entity_id
_entity_poly.type
_entity_poly.pdbx_seq_one_letter_code
_entity_poly.pdbx_strand_id
1 'polypeptide(L)'
;MNKLFFALAFVSIGFFSSCDKCKDADCKNGATCEKKVGDCNCAQFYSGTKCESQVRNSYVGKYIGTSVQSVTVGGNTDNETSPDTIEVSISGTDPSMLVVKGDGTAADPDVPVTLTSNTNYKVNATFNEGSGNVTMNGTGTFSSTTLTLNATFSGTVLGNTLTGTLTFTGTKQ
;
A
#
# COMPACT_ATOMS: atom_id res chain seq x y z
N MET A 1 49.11 -56.73 -41.23
CA MET A 1 49.25 -55.48 -40.45
C MET A 1 47.94 -54.72 -40.56
N ASN A 2 47.02 -54.95 -39.61
CA ASN A 2 45.69 -54.34 -39.61
C ASN A 2 45.80 -52.90 -39.09
N LYS A 3 45.42 -51.95 -39.93
CA LYS A 3 45.42 -50.52 -39.61
C LYS A 3 44.29 -50.26 -38.62
N LEU A 4 44.68 -50.00 -37.37
CA LEU A 4 43.80 -49.61 -36.28
C LEU A 4 43.25 -48.22 -36.60
N PHE A 5 41.98 -48.13 -37.01
CA PHE A 5 41.28 -46.87 -37.20
C PHE A 5 40.90 -46.30 -35.82
N PHE A 6 41.63 -45.28 -35.36
CA PHE A 6 41.28 -44.49 -34.19
C PHE A 6 40.15 -43.51 -34.59
N ALA A 7 38.90 -43.90 -34.37
CA ALA A 7 37.77 -42.98 -34.45
C ALA A 7 37.70 -42.18 -33.14
N LEU A 8 38.33 -41.01 -33.12
CA LEU A 8 38.08 -39.98 -32.10
C LEU A 8 36.67 -39.44 -32.31
N ALA A 9 35.70 -40.03 -31.63
CA ALA A 9 34.43 -39.38 -31.38
C ALA A 9 34.69 -38.18 -30.48
N PHE A 10 34.90 -37.01 -31.07
CA PHE A 10 34.72 -35.75 -30.36
C PHE A 10 33.24 -35.66 -30.01
N VAL A 11 32.89 -36.20 -28.84
CA VAL A 11 31.64 -35.85 -28.16
C VAL A 11 31.78 -34.37 -27.88
N SER A 12 31.19 -33.57 -28.77
CA SER A 12 30.94 -32.16 -28.58
C SER A 12 30.02 -32.04 -27.38
N ILE A 13 30.64 -32.00 -26.20
CA ILE A 13 30.02 -31.49 -24.99
C ILE A 13 29.78 -30.02 -25.32
N GLY A 14 28.62 -29.75 -25.91
CA GLY A 14 28.09 -28.41 -26.00
C GLY A 14 28.13 -27.88 -24.58
N PHE A 15 29.01 -26.92 -24.34
CA PHE A 15 28.92 -26.06 -23.18
C PHE A 15 27.55 -25.41 -23.29
N PHE A 16 26.53 -26.00 -22.65
CA PHE A 16 25.35 -25.27 -22.27
C PHE A 16 25.84 -24.26 -21.23
N SER A 17 26.46 -23.18 -21.70
CA SER A 17 26.65 -21.99 -20.90
C SER A 17 25.25 -21.62 -20.45
N SER A 18 24.92 -21.94 -19.19
CA SER A 18 23.71 -21.47 -18.54
C SER A 18 23.69 -19.96 -18.76
N CYS A 19 22.88 -19.50 -19.71
CA CYS A 19 22.78 -18.09 -20.05
C CYS A 19 22.08 -17.43 -18.87
N ASP A 20 22.86 -16.90 -17.94
CA ASP A 20 22.36 -16.15 -16.80
C ASP A 20 21.96 -14.76 -17.30
N LYS A 21 20.69 -14.63 -17.69
CA LYS A 21 20.11 -13.38 -18.19
C LYS A 21 20.04 -12.30 -17.12
N CYS A 22 20.27 -12.65 -15.84
CA CYS A 22 20.31 -11.66 -14.77
C CYS A 22 21.58 -10.81 -14.76
N LYS A 23 22.62 -11.19 -15.52
CA LYS A 23 23.81 -10.33 -15.66
C LYS A 23 23.48 -8.99 -16.31
N ASP A 24 22.46 -8.97 -17.17
CA ASP A 24 21.99 -7.77 -17.86
C ASP A 24 20.70 -7.20 -17.22
N ALA A 25 20.11 -7.91 -16.25
CA ALA A 25 18.89 -7.47 -15.58
C ALA A 25 19.19 -6.44 -14.49
N ASP A 26 18.81 -5.19 -14.73
CA ASP A 26 18.98 -4.08 -13.79
C ASP A 26 17.81 -3.97 -12.80
N CYS A 27 17.55 -5.04 -12.03
CA CYS A 27 16.47 -5.08 -11.05
C CYS A 27 16.75 -4.14 -9.86
N LYS A 28 15.75 -3.36 -9.44
CA LYS A 28 15.85 -2.33 -8.39
C LYS A 28 15.18 -2.77 -7.09
N ASN A 29 15.42 -1.99 -6.04
CA ASN A 29 14.66 -2.00 -4.79
C ASN A 29 14.53 -3.38 -4.11
N GLY A 30 15.62 -4.15 -4.11
CA GLY A 30 15.66 -5.46 -3.45
C GLY A 30 14.92 -6.57 -4.22
N ALA A 31 14.57 -6.35 -5.49
CA ALA A 31 14.02 -7.38 -6.35
C ALA A 31 15.00 -8.53 -6.59
N THR A 32 14.46 -9.72 -6.83
CA THR A 32 15.23 -10.89 -7.27
C THR A 32 15.06 -11.08 -8.77
N CYS A 33 16.00 -11.75 -9.44
CA CYS A 33 15.96 -11.96 -10.88
C CYS A 33 15.89 -13.44 -11.25
N GLU A 34 15.03 -13.80 -12.20
CA GLU A 34 14.95 -15.14 -12.75
C GLU A 34 16.03 -15.38 -13.82
N LYS A 35 17.06 -16.17 -13.48
CA LYS A 35 18.25 -16.40 -14.32
C LYS A 35 18.00 -16.83 -15.76
N LYS A 36 16.89 -17.53 -16.02
CA LYS A 36 16.58 -18.07 -17.36
C LYS A 36 15.90 -17.06 -18.28
N VAL A 37 15.11 -16.15 -17.70
CA VAL A 37 14.27 -15.21 -18.45
C VAL A 37 14.83 -13.79 -18.37
N GLY A 38 15.40 -13.41 -17.23
CA GLY A 38 15.88 -12.06 -16.94
C GLY A 38 14.84 -11.17 -16.26
N ASP A 39 13.68 -11.73 -15.89
CA ASP A 39 12.58 -10.98 -15.30
C ASP A 39 12.83 -10.69 -13.81
N CYS A 40 12.42 -9.49 -13.38
CA CYS A 40 12.55 -9.04 -12.00
C CYS A 40 11.30 -9.39 -11.19
N ASN A 41 11.48 -10.13 -10.11
CA ASN A 41 10.46 -10.38 -9.09
C ASN A 41 10.56 -9.30 -8.01
N CYS A 42 9.59 -8.40 -8.00
CA CYS A 42 9.61 -7.23 -7.13
C CYS A 42 9.38 -7.59 -5.66
N ALA A 43 10.14 -6.92 -4.79
CA ALA A 43 9.82 -6.89 -3.37
C ALA A 43 8.46 -6.23 -3.12
N GLN A 44 7.89 -6.49 -1.95
CA GLN A 44 6.61 -5.89 -1.57
C GLN A 44 6.67 -4.36 -1.64
N PHE A 45 5.56 -3.75 -2.08
CA PHE A 45 5.40 -2.31 -2.32
C PHE A 45 6.18 -1.74 -3.51
N TYR A 46 6.82 -2.57 -4.32
CA TYR A 46 7.44 -2.16 -5.59
C TYR A 46 6.78 -2.80 -6.80
N SER A 47 6.86 -2.10 -7.93
CA SER A 47 6.30 -2.51 -9.22
C SER A 47 7.13 -1.95 -10.38
N GLY A 48 6.77 -2.33 -11.61
CA GLY A 48 7.53 -2.01 -12.82
C GLY A 48 8.33 -3.21 -13.31
N THR A 49 8.79 -3.17 -14.55
CA THR A 49 9.54 -4.28 -15.17
C THR A 49 10.89 -4.49 -14.51
N LYS A 50 11.44 -3.44 -13.88
CA LYS A 50 12.67 -3.49 -13.09
C LYS A 50 12.42 -3.23 -11.61
N CYS A 51 11.17 -3.24 -11.16
CA CYS A 51 10.78 -2.95 -9.78
C CYS A 51 11.20 -1.57 -9.29
N GLU A 52 11.29 -0.60 -10.22
CA GLU A 52 11.78 0.75 -9.99
C GLU A 52 10.75 1.67 -9.35
N SER A 53 9.46 1.33 -9.45
CA SER A 53 8.35 2.17 -8.99
C SER A 53 7.84 1.72 -7.63
N GLN A 54 7.51 2.67 -6.76
CA GLN A 54 6.78 2.37 -5.52
C GLN A 54 5.28 2.29 -5.83
N VAL A 55 4.61 1.24 -5.36
CA VAL A 55 3.17 1.01 -5.55
C VAL A 55 2.35 2.18 -5.02
N ARG A 56 2.74 2.73 -3.85
CA ARG A 56 2.06 3.87 -3.21
C ARG A 56 1.98 5.12 -4.08
N ASN A 57 2.87 5.29 -5.06
CA ASN A 57 2.82 6.45 -5.96
C ASN A 57 1.51 6.46 -6.78
N SER A 58 0.96 5.29 -7.09
CA SER A 58 -0.33 5.19 -7.79
C SER A 58 -1.52 5.63 -6.94
N TYR A 59 -1.36 5.71 -5.62
CA TYR A 59 -2.45 6.03 -4.67
C TYR A 59 -2.52 7.51 -4.31
N VAL A 60 -1.48 8.30 -4.59
CA VAL A 60 -1.47 9.74 -4.35
C VAL A 60 -2.53 10.44 -5.21
N GLY A 61 -3.37 11.27 -4.61
CA GLY A 61 -4.41 12.03 -5.29
C GLY A 61 -5.65 12.27 -4.44
N LYS A 62 -6.66 12.90 -5.05
CA LYS A 62 -7.96 13.19 -4.42
C LYS A 62 -8.96 12.12 -4.80
N TYR A 63 -9.70 11.64 -3.81
CA TYR A 63 -10.77 10.67 -3.96
C TYR A 63 -12.07 11.33 -3.56
N ILE A 64 -13.00 11.47 -4.51
CA ILE A 64 -14.33 12.02 -4.25
C ILE A 64 -15.28 10.83 -4.08
N GLY A 65 -16.06 10.85 -3.00
CA GLY A 65 -16.86 9.71 -2.61
C GLY A 65 -17.93 10.05 -1.60
N THR A 66 -18.36 9.02 -0.87
CA THR A 66 -19.37 9.11 0.17
C THR A 66 -18.82 8.56 1.46
N SER A 67 -19.00 9.33 2.53
CA SER A 67 -18.76 8.90 3.91
C SER A 67 -20.08 8.51 4.56
N VAL A 68 -20.09 7.38 5.28
CA VAL A 68 -21.21 6.93 6.13
C VAL A 68 -20.67 6.80 7.54
N GLN A 69 -21.25 7.55 8.46
CA GLN A 69 -20.80 7.66 9.84
C GLN A 69 -21.92 7.28 10.81
N SER A 70 -21.54 6.65 11.92
CA SER A 70 -22.42 6.41 13.07
C SER A 70 -21.65 6.75 14.33
N VAL A 71 -22.02 7.81 15.02
CA VAL A 71 -21.29 8.34 16.18
C VAL A 71 -22.21 8.37 17.39
N THR A 72 -21.76 7.80 18.50
CA THR A 72 -22.46 7.80 19.77
C THR A 72 -21.67 8.59 20.81
N VAL A 73 -22.31 9.60 21.40
CA VAL A 73 -21.74 10.42 22.48
C VAL A 73 -22.74 10.47 23.64
N GLY A 74 -22.30 10.03 24.83
CA GLY A 74 -23.14 10.08 26.03
C GLY A 74 -24.46 9.29 25.90
N GLY A 75 -24.47 8.25 25.06
CA GLY A 75 -25.64 7.40 24.80
C GLY A 75 -26.57 7.90 23.68
N ASN A 76 -26.31 9.06 23.07
CA ASN A 76 -27.04 9.55 21.90
C ASN A 76 -26.28 9.18 20.63
N THR A 77 -26.96 8.61 19.65
CA THR A 77 -26.34 8.18 18.38
C THR A 77 -26.85 9.02 17.22
N ASP A 78 -25.90 9.62 16.51
CA ASP A 78 -26.12 10.33 15.26
C ASP A 78 -25.59 9.49 14.09
N ASN A 79 -26.36 9.44 13.01
CA ASN A 79 -25.96 8.75 11.78
C ASN A 79 -25.95 9.75 10.64
N GLU A 80 -24.87 9.77 9.89
CA GLU A 80 -24.69 10.70 8.78
C GLU A 80 -24.29 9.92 7.52
N THR A 81 -24.78 10.39 6.38
CA THR A 81 -24.24 10.02 5.07
C THR A 81 -24.08 11.28 4.25
N SER A 82 -22.84 11.57 3.85
CA SER A 82 -22.50 12.82 3.19
C SER A 82 -21.45 12.60 2.09
N PRO A 83 -21.48 13.43 1.03
CA PRO A 83 -20.38 13.47 0.07
C PRO A 83 -19.11 13.96 0.78
N ASP A 84 -17.98 13.33 0.45
CA ASP A 84 -16.72 13.58 1.12
C ASP A 84 -15.55 13.50 0.12
N THR A 85 -14.43 14.13 0.46
CA THR A 85 -13.21 14.11 -0.35
C THR A 85 -12.01 13.79 0.52
N ILE A 86 -11.36 12.66 0.22
CA ILE A 86 -10.11 12.24 0.87
C ILE A 86 -8.93 12.55 -0.05
N GLU A 87 -7.95 13.30 0.43
CA GLU A 87 -6.68 13.51 -0.27
C GLU A 87 -5.59 12.62 0.34
N VAL A 88 -4.91 11.86 -0.52
CA VAL A 88 -3.83 10.94 -0.14
C VAL A 88 -2.49 11.47 -0.63
N SER A 89 -1.50 11.47 0.25
CA SER A 89 -0.13 11.91 -0.03
C SER A 89 0.90 10.90 0.45
N ILE A 90 2.12 11.01 -0.07
CA ILE A 90 3.29 10.25 0.42
C ILE A 90 3.69 10.76 1.81
N SER A 91 3.97 9.82 2.71
CA SER A 91 4.55 10.11 4.03
C SER A 91 5.91 9.43 4.17
N GLY A 92 6.95 10.23 4.41
CA GLY A 92 8.31 9.75 4.62
C GLY A 92 8.88 8.88 3.48
N THR A 93 9.96 8.17 3.80
CA THR A 93 10.74 7.39 2.83
C THR A 93 10.36 5.92 2.76
N ASP A 94 9.67 5.39 3.78
CA ASP A 94 9.22 3.99 3.82
C ASP A 94 8.13 3.75 2.75
N PRO A 95 8.31 2.83 1.80
CA PRO A 95 7.38 2.59 0.69
C PRO A 95 5.97 2.12 1.13
N SER A 96 5.81 1.70 2.39
CA SER A 96 4.52 1.34 2.97
C SER A 96 3.73 2.53 3.54
N MET A 97 4.36 3.70 3.67
CA MET A 97 3.77 4.82 4.40
C MET A 97 3.12 5.84 3.47
N LEU A 98 1.89 6.20 3.79
CA LEU A 98 1.06 7.22 3.15
C LEU A 98 0.42 8.07 4.26
N VAL A 99 -0.27 9.14 3.88
CA VAL A 99 -1.07 9.96 4.79
C VAL A 99 -2.35 10.37 4.09
N VAL A 100 -3.47 10.31 4.81
CA VAL A 100 -4.70 11.02 4.44
C VAL A 100 -4.61 12.42 5.02
N LYS A 101 -4.77 13.43 4.17
CA LYS A 101 -4.68 14.83 4.56
C LYS A 101 -5.95 15.26 5.27
N GLY A 102 -5.78 15.79 6.47
CA GLY A 102 -6.80 16.61 7.13
C GLY A 102 -6.63 18.08 6.75
N ASP A 103 -7.35 18.97 7.43
CA ASP A 103 -7.17 20.42 7.31
C ASP A 103 -5.89 20.95 8.01
N GLY A 104 -5.18 20.07 8.73
CA GLY A 104 -3.93 20.37 9.42
C GLY A 104 -4.13 21.00 10.81
N THR A 105 -5.35 21.06 11.31
CA THR A 105 -5.68 21.46 12.67
C THR A 105 -5.55 20.29 13.64
N ALA A 106 -5.63 20.58 14.95
CA ALA A 106 -5.66 19.53 15.97
C ALA A 106 -6.94 18.67 15.94
N ALA A 107 -8.04 19.24 15.40
CA ALA A 107 -9.32 18.56 15.28
C ALA A 107 -9.40 17.69 14.03
N ASP A 108 -8.70 18.06 12.96
CA ASP A 108 -8.59 17.29 11.72
C ASP A 108 -7.11 17.17 11.28
N PRO A 109 -6.32 16.36 12.01
CA PRO A 109 -4.93 16.16 11.68
C PRO A 109 -4.75 15.16 10.53
N ASP A 110 -3.60 15.26 9.88
CA ASP A 110 -3.11 14.24 8.96
C ASP A 110 -3.13 12.83 9.59
N VAL A 111 -3.82 11.88 8.94
CA VAL A 111 -3.99 10.51 9.41
C VAL A 111 -2.96 9.60 8.74
N PRO A 112 -2.05 8.95 9.50
CA PRO A 112 -1.10 8.00 8.94
C PRO A 112 -1.81 6.77 8.35
N VAL A 113 -1.38 6.39 7.15
CA VAL A 113 -1.81 5.18 6.45
C VAL A 113 -0.59 4.26 6.29
N THR A 114 -0.72 3.01 6.72
CA THR A 114 0.33 2.00 6.53
C THR A 114 -0.19 0.88 5.64
N LEU A 115 0.42 0.69 4.48
CA LEU A 115 0.16 -0.44 3.60
C LEU A 115 0.56 -1.75 4.31
N THR A 116 -0.34 -2.73 4.29
CA THR A 116 -0.10 -4.09 4.79
C THR A 116 0.11 -5.09 3.65
N SER A 117 -0.35 -4.74 2.44
CA SER A 117 -0.03 -5.40 1.18
C SER A 117 0.06 -4.34 0.08
N ASN A 118 0.26 -4.74 -1.18
CA ASN A 118 0.24 -3.77 -2.28
C ASN A 118 -1.07 -2.98 -2.35
N THR A 119 -2.20 -3.56 -1.93
CA THR A 119 -3.53 -2.91 -2.02
C THR A 119 -4.16 -2.62 -0.67
N ASN A 120 -3.84 -3.38 0.37
CA ASN A 120 -4.51 -3.27 1.67
C ASN A 120 -3.73 -2.33 2.58
N TYR A 121 -4.43 -1.60 3.44
CA TYR A 121 -3.82 -0.72 4.42
C TYR A 121 -4.55 -0.73 5.75
N LYS A 122 -3.89 -0.16 6.75
CA LYS A 122 -4.45 0.16 8.07
C LYS A 122 -4.24 1.64 8.38
N VAL A 123 -5.14 2.19 9.19
CA VAL A 123 -5.00 3.50 9.84
C VAL A 123 -5.05 3.30 11.34
N ASN A 124 -4.20 4.04 12.04
CA ASN A 124 -4.25 4.19 13.49
C ASN A 124 -3.77 5.61 13.80
N ALA A 125 -4.66 6.40 14.40
CA ALA A 125 -4.37 7.77 14.78
C ALA A 125 -5.06 8.09 16.10
N THR A 126 -4.44 8.95 16.90
CA THR A 126 -5.07 9.54 18.09
C THR A 126 -5.00 11.06 17.93
N PHE A 127 -6.14 11.72 18.07
CA PHE A 127 -6.29 13.16 17.95
C PHE A 127 -7.02 13.73 19.18
N ASN A 128 -6.83 15.03 19.40
CA ASN A 128 -7.42 15.72 20.53
C ASN A 128 -8.70 16.42 20.07
N GLU A 129 -9.84 16.00 20.60
CA GLU A 129 -11.13 16.60 20.29
C GLU A 129 -11.70 17.28 21.55
N GLY A 130 -11.64 18.62 21.57
CA GLY A 130 -11.98 19.42 22.74
C GLY A 130 -11.07 19.10 23.93
N SER A 131 -11.64 18.52 24.99
CA SER A 131 -10.93 18.18 26.24
C SER A 131 -10.54 16.71 26.37
N GLY A 132 -10.72 15.89 25.33
CA GLY A 132 -10.42 14.47 25.38
C GLY A 132 -9.69 13.95 24.14
N ASN A 133 -9.34 12.67 24.19
CA ASN A 133 -8.58 12.00 23.15
C ASN A 133 -9.49 11.03 22.42
N VAL A 134 -9.48 11.09 21.09
CA VAL A 134 -10.19 10.18 20.21
C VAL A 134 -9.17 9.37 19.44
N THR A 135 -9.34 8.07 19.44
CA THR A 135 -8.51 7.13 18.68
C THR A 135 -9.33 6.58 17.53
N MET A 136 -8.78 6.67 16.32
CA MET A 136 -9.29 6.03 15.13
C MET A 136 -8.46 4.79 14.81
N ASN A 137 -9.14 3.67 14.56
CA ASN A 137 -8.53 2.46 14.03
C ASN A 137 -9.33 2.00 12.83
N GLY A 138 -8.65 1.62 11.75
CA GLY A 138 -9.36 1.19 10.56
C GLY A 138 -8.50 0.43 9.58
N THR A 139 -9.15 -0.13 8.58
CA THR A 139 -8.53 -0.79 7.45
C THR A 139 -9.19 -0.32 6.16
N GLY A 140 -8.51 -0.54 5.05
CA GLY A 140 -9.02 -0.12 3.77
C GLY A 140 -8.27 -0.76 2.63
N THR A 141 -8.72 -0.42 1.42
CA THR A 141 -8.07 -0.88 0.19
C THR A 141 -7.88 0.27 -0.78
N PHE A 142 -6.76 0.22 -1.48
CA PHE A 142 -6.51 0.99 -2.67
C PHE A 142 -6.62 0.09 -3.90
N SER A 143 -7.24 0.61 -4.94
CA SER A 143 -6.97 0.22 -6.32
C SER A 143 -6.33 1.38 -7.07
N SER A 144 -6.08 1.22 -8.37
CA SER A 144 -5.62 2.34 -9.21
C SER A 144 -6.63 3.49 -9.29
N THR A 145 -7.91 3.25 -9.01
CA THR A 145 -8.99 4.22 -9.18
C THR A 145 -9.87 4.39 -7.94
N THR A 146 -9.81 3.50 -6.96
CA THR A 146 -10.74 3.50 -5.81
C THR A 146 -10.00 3.46 -4.49
N LEU A 147 -10.57 4.14 -3.49
CA LEU A 147 -10.17 4.07 -2.09
C LEU A 147 -11.39 3.65 -1.28
N THR A 148 -11.21 2.63 -0.44
CA THR A 148 -12.19 2.27 0.58
C THR A 148 -11.57 2.37 1.97
N LEU A 149 -12.33 2.87 2.93
CA LEU A 149 -11.96 2.94 4.34
C LEU A 149 -13.10 2.37 5.18
N ASN A 150 -12.76 1.57 6.19
CA ASN A 150 -13.65 1.17 7.26
C ASN A 150 -12.89 1.38 8.58
N ALA A 151 -13.39 2.29 9.40
CA ALA A 151 -12.76 2.71 10.64
C ALA A 151 -13.76 2.76 11.80
N THR A 152 -13.22 2.68 13.00
CA THR A 152 -13.91 2.91 14.26
C THR A 152 -13.23 4.03 15.03
N PHE A 153 -14.03 4.81 15.75
CA PHE A 153 -13.59 5.82 16.68
C PHE A 153 -13.89 5.37 18.10
N SER A 154 -12.99 5.63 19.03
CA SER A 154 -13.25 5.47 20.46
C SER A 154 -12.48 6.51 21.26
N GLY A 155 -13.10 7.04 22.30
CA GLY A 155 -12.46 8.08 23.11
C GLY A 155 -13.40 8.73 24.09
N THR A 156 -13.04 9.94 24.49
CA THR A 156 -13.88 10.80 25.31
C THR A 156 -13.94 12.21 24.73
N VAL A 157 -15.13 12.81 24.75
CA VAL A 157 -15.35 14.21 24.35
C VAL A 157 -16.27 14.85 25.39
N LEU A 158 -15.86 15.99 25.94
CA LEU A 158 -16.59 16.72 26.99
C LEU A 158 -16.98 15.84 28.20
N GLY A 159 -16.11 14.88 28.58
CA GLY A 159 -16.35 13.96 29.70
C GLY A 159 -17.30 12.79 29.41
N ASN A 160 -17.83 12.68 28.19
CA ASN A 160 -18.66 11.57 27.75
C ASN A 160 -17.84 10.57 26.92
N THR A 161 -18.18 9.29 27.02
CA THR A 161 -17.64 8.27 26.11
C THR A 161 -18.12 8.55 24.69
N LEU A 162 -17.17 8.56 23.76
CA LEU A 162 -17.39 8.61 22.32
C LEU A 162 -17.06 7.24 21.73
N THR A 163 -17.95 6.72 20.89
CA THR A 163 -17.70 5.56 20.03
C THR A 163 -18.34 5.78 18.69
N GLY A 164 -17.73 5.33 17.60
CA GLY A 164 -18.38 5.42 16.31
C GLY A 164 -17.73 4.58 15.23
N THR A 165 -18.31 4.64 14.04
CA THR A 165 -17.80 4.03 12.81
C THR A 165 -17.78 5.06 11.69
N LEU A 166 -16.83 4.89 10.77
CA LEU A 166 -16.75 5.61 9.50
C LEU A 166 -16.51 4.58 8.40
N THR A 167 -17.29 4.66 7.34
CA THR A 167 -16.93 4.02 6.08
C THR A 167 -16.85 5.08 5.00
N PHE A 168 -15.85 4.98 4.14
CA PHE A 168 -15.73 5.82 2.94
C PHE A 168 -15.49 4.94 1.73
N THR A 169 -16.10 5.30 0.60
CA THR A 169 -15.76 4.77 -0.72
C THR A 169 -15.71 5.91 -1.71
N GLY A 170 -14.57 6.08 -2.36
CA GLY A 170 -14.34 7.16 -3.31
C GLY A 170 -13.56 6.74 -4.54
N THR A 171 -13.71 7.54 -5.59
CA THR A 171 -13.00 7.37 -6.87
C THR A 171 -11.99 8.49 -7.06
N LYS A 172 -10.79 8.10 -7.50
CA LYS A 172 -9.68 9.00 -7.79
C LYS A 172 -10.05 9.95 -8.94
N GLN A 173 -9.74 11.24 -8.76
CA GLN A 173 -9.87 12.28 -9.79
C GLN A 173 -8.55 12.54 -10.50
#